data_AF-A0A8X6TYJ0-F1
#
_entry.id   AF-A0A8X6TYJ0-F1
#
_cell.length_a   1.000
_cell.length_b   1.000
_cell.length_c   1.000
_cell.angle_alpha   90.00
_cell.angle_beta   90.00
_cell.angle_gamma   90.00
#
_symmetry.space_group_name_H-M   'P 1'
#
loop_
_entity.id
_entity.type
_entity.pdbx_description
1 polymer ?
#
loop_
_entity_poly.entity_id
_entity_poly.type
_entity_poly.pdbx_seq_one_letter_code
_entity_poly.pdbx_strand_id
1 'polypeptide(L)'
;MAGYTAIAEVQLMFKFFEDLIKYLMDSHFISPYQVHRAVERLLSINTHVRNNQTFQELDYNDIRNRIGYLRVLGPAHSFLVFEVMSKIFHDTTPTQIRKMLREPSLNVLFLGCGPGNDFFGFLSALYGRHLGIHLLNVTLMDKKRGWESVFTAIKNRLSGFGDRARAARVYSDVKIQTSFVEGNICEIERNVEITEIIRRMDLIFMVKIMPYLPVDEKETILRNLASSMKIGAILAVIDCPIPFECFSNLESILRPFYTCECNNVYYPFNSEFDCPHICKCSADVKLFVRM
;
A
#
# COMPACT_ATOMS: atom_id res chain seq x y z
N MET A 1 -18.24 -1.05 -20.80
CA MET A 1 -18.69 -1.84 -19.62
C MET A 1 -17.72 -1.80 -18.43
N ALA A 2 -16.41 -1.57 -18.60
CA ALA A 2 -15.47 -1.52 -17.47
C ALA A 2 -15.68 -0.33 -16.50
N GLY A 3 -16.01 0.87 -16.98
CA GLY A 3 -16.11 2.09 -16.17
C GLY A 3 -17.20 2.09 -15.07
N TYR A 4 -18.37 1.49 -15.32
CA TYR A 4 -19.45 1.41 -14.33
C TYR A 4 -19.08 0.53 -13.12
N THR A 5 -18.19 -0.45 -13.32
CA THR A 5 -17.81 -1.41 -12.28
C THR A 5 -16.71 -0.87 -11.35
N ALA A 6 -15.91 0.10 -11.81
CA ALA A 6 -14.90 0.75 -10.98
C ALA A 6 -15.56 1.68 -9.97
N ILE A 7 -16.49 2.54 -10.41
CA ILE A 7 -17.22 3.49 -9.54
C ILE A 7 -17.92 2.79 -8.37
N ALA A 8 -18.59 1.67 -8.63
CA ALA A 8 -19.26 0.89 -7.59
C ALA A 8 -18.28 0.33 -6.55
N GLU A 9 -17.11 -0.16 -6.99
CA GLU A 9 -16.08 -0.65 -6.07
C GLU A 9 -15.52 0.49 -5.20
N VAL A 10 -15.34 1.69 -5.77
CA VAL A 10 -14.91 2.87 -5.00
C VAL A 10 -15.90 3.17 -3.88
N GLN A 11 -17.19 3.26 -4.20
CA GLN A 11 -18.23 3.54 -3.21
C GLN A 11 -18.25 2.50 -2.10
N LEU A 12 -18.03 1.22 -2.45
CA LEU A 12 -17.92 0.14 -1.48
C LEU A 12 -16.68 0.25 -0.59
N MET A 13 -15.52 0.64 -1.14
CA MET A 13 -14.31 0.93 -0.34
C MET A 13 -14.56 2.06 0.66
N PHE A 14 -15.18 3.17 0.23
CA PHE A 14 -15.54 4.27 1.12
C PHE A 14 -16.45 3.81 2.24
N LYS A 15 -17.53 3.12 1.88
CA LYS A 15 -18.48 2.56 2.85
C LYS A 15 -17.80 1.64 3.85
N PHE A 16 -16.88 0.79 3.39
CA PHE A 16 -16.09 -0.08 4.25
C PHE A 16 -15.26 0.69 5.27
N PHE A 17 -14.55 1.74 4.84
CA PHE A 17 -13.74 2.55 5.75
C PHE A 17 -14.60 3.36 6.74
N GLU A 18 -15.75 3.89 6.31
CA GLU A 18 -16.71 4.54 7.21
C GLU A 18 -17.18 3.59 8.32
N ASP A 19 -17.58 2.38 7.94
CA ASP A 19 -18.07 1.37 8.88
C ASP A 19 -16.95 0.86 9.80
N LEU A 20 -15.72 0.74 9.28
CA LEU A 20 -14.52 0.42 10.07
C LEU A 20 -14.22 1.52 11.09
N ILE A 21 -14.21 2.79 10.67
CA ILE A 21 -13.96 3.94 11.54
C ILE A 21 -14.99 3.98 12.66
N LYS A 22 -16.28 3.85 12.32
CA LYS A 22 -17.35 3.83 13.32
C LYS A 22 -17.12 2.73 14.35
N TYR A 23 -16.81 1.52 13.91
CA TYR A 23 -16.51 0.41 14.82
C TYR A 23 -15.31 0.65 15.72
N LEU A 24 -14.21 1.19 15.18
CA LEU A 24 -13.03 1.50 15.97
C LEU A 24 -13.32 2.63 16.98
N MET A 25 -14.11 3.63 16.59
CA MET A 25 -14.55 4.68 17.50
C MET A 25 -15.39 4.11 18.66
N ASP A 26 -16.39 3.28 18.34
CA ASP A 26 -17.26 2.66 19.33
C ASP A 26 -16.46 1.73 20.28
N SER A 27 -15.57 0.90 19.72
CA SER A 27 -14.78 -0.09 20.49
C SER A 27 -13.73 0.53 21.41
N HIS A 28 -13.29 1.76 21.11
CA HIS A 28 -12.27 2.46 21.88
C HIS A 28 -12.79 3.73 22.56
N PHE A 29 -14.11 3.95 22.57
CA PHE A 29 -14.77 5.13 23.17
C PHE A 29 -14.19 6.45 22.66
N ILE A 30 -13.89 6.54 21.36
CA ILE A 30 -13.30 7.73 20.73
C ILE A 30 -14.42 8.63 20.22
N SER A 31 -14.42 9.89 20.67
CA SER A 31 -15.40 10.88 20.21
C SER A 31 -15.05 11.44 18.83
N PRO A 32 -16.05 11.90 18.04
CA PRO A 32 -15.81 12.56 16.75
C PRO A 32 -14.85 13.76 16.85
N TYR A 33 -14.87 14.50 17.96
CA TYR A 33 -13.97 15.62 18.21
C TYR A 33 -12.49 15.17 18.27
N GLN A 34 -12.20 14.05 18.93
CA GLN A 34 -10.84 13.51 18.99
C GLN A 34 -10.33 13.08 17.62
N VAL A 35 -11.19 12.49 16.78
CA VAL A 35 -10.86 12.14 15.39
C VAL A 35 -10.56 13.40 14.59
N HIS A 36 -11.38 14.44 14.73
CA HIS A 36 -11.16 15.71 14.04
C HIS A 36 -9.79 16.32 14.39
N ARG A 37 -9.43 16.37 15.68
CA ARG A 37 -8.11 16.84 16.14
C ARG A 37 -6.95 15.98 15.61
N ALA A 38 -7.15 14.68 15.45
CA ALA A 38 -6.15 13.80 14.85
C ALA A 38 -5.97 14.09 13.35
N VAL A 39 -7.07 14.33 12.62
CA VAL A 39 -7.05 14.74 11.22
C VAL A 39 -6.33 16.08 11.03
N GLU A 40 -6.63 17.09 11.85
CA GLU A 40 -5.95 18.40 11.78
C GLU A 40 -4.43 18.25 11.92
N ARG A 41 -3.97 17.44 12.88
CA ARG A 41 -2.54 17.16 13.10
C ARG A 41 -1.91 16.45 11.90
N LEU A 42 -2.60 15.45 11.33
CA LEU A 42 -2.14 14.73 10.14
C LEU A 42 -1.99 15.65 8.93
N LEU A 43 -2.97 16.52 8.69
CA LEU A 43 -2.93 17.49 7.60
C LEU A 43 -1.80 18.50 7.78
N SER A 44 -1.60 18.98 9.01
CA SER A 44 -0.48 19.86 9.35
C SER A 44 0.86 19.19 9.03
N ILE A 45 1.09 17.97 9.49
CA ILE A 45 2.34 17.23 9.25
C ILE A 45 2.57 16.97 7.76
N ASN A 46 1.54 16.54 7.02
CA ASN A 46 1.66 16.35 5.57
C ASN A 46 1.99 17.65 4.83
N THR A 47 1.56 18.80 5.35
CA THR A 47 1.93 20.11 4.78
C THR A 47 3.41 20.42 5.01
N HIS A 48 3.94 20.11 6.21
CA HIS A 48 5.37 20.28 6.51
C HIS A 48 6.26 19.34 5.66
N VAL A 49 5.85 18.07 5.50
CA VAL A 49 6.54 17.10 4.62
C VAL A 49 6.62 17.62 3.20
N ARG A 50 5.53 18.20 2.68
CA ARG A 50 5.50 18.81 1.35
C ARG A 50 6.46 19.99 1.20
N ASN A 51 6.80 20.65 2.30
CA ASN A 51 7.69 21.80 2.33
C ASN A 51 9.15 21.43 2.69
N ASN A 52 9.53 20.15 2.64
CA ASN A 52 10.87 19.66 3.04
C ASN A 52 11.27 20.02 4.48
N GLN A 53 10.30 20.23 5.37
CA GLN A 53 10.56 20.55 6.77
C GLN A 53 10.72 19.29 7.62
N THR A 54 11.41 19.41 8.76
CA THR A 54 11.67 18.30 9.68
C THR A 54 10.37 17.60 10.08
N PHE A 55 10.27 16.32 9.73
CA PHE A 55 9.11 15.49 9.99
C PHE A 55 8.98 15.20 11.50
N GLN A 56 7.94 15.75 12.13
CA GLN A 56 7.47 15.20 13.41
C GLN A 56 6.51 14.06 13.11
N GLU A 57 6.94 12.84 13.41
CA GLU A 57 6.16 11.65 13.19
C GLU A 57 4.93 11.60 14.12
N LEU A 58 3.76 11.30 13.57
CA LEU A 58 2.60 10.96 14.40
C LEU A 58 2.83 9.62 15.10
N ASP A 59 2.55 9.59 16.40
CA ASP A 59 2.51 8.33 17.13
C ASP A 59 1.27 7.53 16.71
N TYR A 60 1.45 6.56 15.80
CA TYR A 60 0.39 5.65 15.40
C TYR A 60 0.15 4.50 16.38
N ASN A 61 0.83 4.47 17.54
CA ASN A 61 0.35 3.65 18.65
C ASN A 61 -0.91 4.27 19.30
N ASP A 62 -1.10 5.58 19.18
CA ASP A 62 -2.36 6.25 19.52
C ASP A 62 -3.47 5.91 18.52
N ILE A 63 -4.55 5.27 19.01
CA ILE A 63 -5.71 4.89 18.20
C ILE A 63 -6.38 6.09 17.52
N ARG A 64 -6.33 7.29 18.13
CA ARG A 64 -6.92 8.51 17.56
C ARG A 64 -6.21 8.89 16.27
N ASN A 65 -4.88 8.79 16.24
CA ASN A 65 -4.08 9.07 15.05
C ASN A 65 -4.34 8.02 13.95
N ARG A 66 -4.49 6.75 14.32
CA ARG A 66 -4.86 5.67 13.38
C ARG A 66 -6.24 5.88 12.76
N ILE A 67 -7.25 6.24 13.56
CA ILE A 67 -8.59 6.57 13.05
C ILE A 67 -8.56 7.83 12.17
N GLY A 68 -7.79 8.86 12.57
CA GLY A 68 -7.59 10.06 11.76
C GLY A 68 -6.98 9.75 10.38
N TYR A 69 -5.98 8.86 10.34
CA TYR A 69 -5.40 8.37 9.10
C TYR A 69 -6.44 7.62 8.25
N LEU A 70 -7.18 6.67 8.83
CA LEU A 70 -8.21 5.92 8.11
C LEU A 70 -9.29 6.85 7.52
N ARG A 71 -9.63 7.94 8.22
CA ARG A 71 -10.62 8.92 7.73
C ARG A 71 -10.17 9.62 6.45
N VAL A 72 -8.87 9.92 6.30
CA VAL A 72 -8.37 10.82 5.26
C VAL A 72 -7.54 10.10 4.21
N LEU A 73 -6.65 9.21 4.62
CA LEU A 73 -5.67 8.58 3.73
C LEU A 73 -6.02 7.14 3.38
N GLY A 74 -6.69 6.40 4.28
CA GLY A 74 -7.05 4.99 4.06
C GLY A 74 -7.77 4.74 2.72
N PRO A 75 -8.97 5.31 2.50
CA PRO A 75 -9.71 5.16 1.24
C PRO A 75 -8.92 5.63 0.02
N ALA A 76 -8.23 6.77 0.14
CA ALA A 76 -7.49 7.37 -0.96
C ALA A 76 -6.35 6.45 -1.44
N HIS A 77 -5.58 5.90 -0.50
CA HIS A 77 -4.47 5.01 -0.79
C HIS A 77 -4.96 3.63 -1.28
N SER A 78 -6.01 3.06 -0.66
CA SER A 78 -6.65 1.83 -1.18
C SER A 78 -7.09 1.98 -2.62
N PHE A 79 -7.78 3.09 -2.91
CA PHE A 79 -8.27 3.36 -4.26
C PHE A 79 -7.11 3.57 -5.25
N LEU A 80 -6.08 4.32 -4.85
CA LEU A 80 -4.88 4.52 -5.66
C LEU A 80 -4.24 3.19 -6.07
N VAL A 81 -4.04 2.28 -5.11
CA VAL A 81 -3.49 0.95 -5.38
C VAL A 81 -4.42 0.14 -6.26
N PHE A 82 -5.74 0.19 -6.01
CA PHE A 82 -6.73 -0.49 -6.84
C PHE A 82 -6.66 -0.09 -8.31
N GLU A 83 -6.65 1.21 -8.62
CA GLU A 83 -6.60 1.70 -10.00
C GLU A 83 -5.29 1.32 -10.68
N VAL A 84 -4.17 1.59 -10.02
CA VAL A 84 -2.83 1.31 -10.55
C VAL A 84 -2.70 -0.18 -10.86
N MET A 85 -3.05 -1.03 -9.91
CA MET A 85 -2.93 -2.47 -10.07
C MET A 85 -3.97 -3.03 -11.03
N SER A 86 -5.17 -2.45 -11.10
CA SER A 86 -6.18 -2.89 -12.07
C SER A 86 -5.67 -2.67 -13.50
N LYS A 87 -5.08 -1.50 -13.80
CA LYS A 87 -4.48 -1.31 -15.13
C LYS A 87 -3.34 -2.28 -15.39
N ILE A 88 -2.44 -2.45 -14.43
CA ILE A 88 -1.31 -3.38 -14.56
C ILE A 88 -1.83 -4.81 -14.81
N PHE A 89 -2.84 -5.25 -14.09
CA PHE A 89 -3.35 -6.63 -14.21
C PHE A 89 -4.30 -6.86 -15.39
N HIS A 90 -4.95 -5.82 -15.90
CA HIS A 90 -6.00 -5.98 -16.91
C HIS A 90 -5.70 -5.37 -18.27
N ASP A 91 -4.99 -4.24 -18.33
CA ASP A 91 -4.82 -3.50 -19.59
C ASP A 91 -3.41 -3.66 -20.16
N THR A 92 -2.38 -3.49 -19.31
CA THR A 92 -0.98 -3.40 -19.75
C THR A 92 -0.09 -4.43 -19.08
N THR A 93 -0.60 -5.65 -18.87
CA THR A 93 0.06 -6.68 -18.05
C THR A 93 1.44 -7.06 -18.55
N PRO A 94 2.51 -6.62 -17.85
CA PRO A 94 3.87 -6.94 -18.23
C PRO A 94 4.14 -8.44 -18.16
N THR A 95 5.11 -8.91 -18.95
CA THR A 95 5.42 -10.35 -19.05
C THR A 95 5.72 -10.97 -17.69
N GLN A 96 6.52 -10.30 -16.84
CA GLN A 96 6.85 -10.84 -15.53
C GLN A 96 5.65 -10.91 -14.58
N ILE A 97 4.80 -9.89 -14.57
CA ILE A 97 3.53 -9.91 -13.80
C ILE A 97 2.63 -11.05 -14.30
N ARG A 98 2.54 -11.25 -15.63
CA ARG A 98 1.75 -12.33 -16.21
C ARG A 98 2.25 -13.71 -15.79
N LYS A 99 3.56 -13.91 -15.74
CA LYS A 99 4.18 -15.15 -15.24
C LYS A 99 3.83 -15.34 -13.75
N MET A 100 4.08 -14.32 -12.94
CA MET A 100 3.78 -14.33 -11.50
C MET A 100 2.31 -14.67 -11.20
N LEU A 101 1.35 -14.12 -11.95
CA LEU A 101 -0.09 -14.40 -11.75
C LEU A 101 -0.53 -15.81 -12.19
N ARG A 102 0.32 -16.58 -12.86
CA ARG A 102 0.07 -17.99 -13.22
C ARG A 102 0.61 -18.96 -12.20
N GLU A 103 1.40 -18.49 -11.24
CA GLU A 103 1.93 -19.33 -10.19
C GLU A 103 0.83 -19.70 -9.18
N PRO A 104 0.80 -20.96 -8.68
CA PRO A 104 -0.22 -21.41 -7.74
C PRO A 104 -0.09 -20.74 -6.36
N SER A 105 1.07 -20.16 -6.06
CA SER A 105 1.34 -19.44 -4.83
C SER A 105 1.95 -18.08 -5.15
N LEU A 106 1.49 -17.05 -4.43
CA LEU A 106 2.02 -15.69 -4.55
C LEU A 106 2.38 -15.13 -3.17
N ASN A 107 3.60 -14.61 -3.03
CA ASN A 107 4.05 -13.94 -1.80
C ASN A 107 4.16 -12.43 -2.04
N VAL A 108 3.40 -11.65 -1.28
CA VAL A 108 3.30 -10.19 -1.40
C VAL A 108 3.75 -9.53 -0.10
N LEU A 109 4.57 -8.49 -0.20
CA LEU A 109 4.99 -7.67 0.93
C LEU A 109 4.56 -6.22 0.72
N PHE A 110 3.93 -5.63 1.73
CA PHE A 110 3.67 -4.19 1.79
C PHE A 110 4.63 -3.55 2.81
N LEU A 111 5.55 -2.70 2.34
CA LEU A 111 6.48 -1.96 3.18
C LEU A 111 5.90 -0.60 3.57
N GLY A 112 5.98 -0.24 4.85
CA GLY A 112 5.32 0.96 5.39
C GLY A 112 3.80 0.90 5.21
N CYS A 113 3.24 -0.29 5.43
CA CYS A 113 1.87 -0.63 5.05
C CYS A 113 0.79 0.13 5.83
N GLY A 114 1.14 0.82 6.92
CA GLY A 114 0.18 1.44 7.81
C GLY A 114 -0.90 0.44 8.25
N PRO A 115 -2.20 0.79 8.17
CA PRO A 115 -3.28 -0.10 8.56
C PRO A 115 -3.52 -1.28 7.60
N GLY A 116 -2.84 -1.34 6.45
CA GLY A 116 -3.11 -2.34 5.41
C GLY A 116 -4.20 -1.95 4.43
N ASN A 117 -4.39 -0.64 4.18
CA ASN A 117 -5.29 -0.15 3.13
C ASN A 117 -4.83 -0.56 1.72
N ASP A 118 -3.52 -0.66 1.49
CA ASP A 118 -2.97 -1.06 0.18
C ASP A 118 -3.32 -2.51 -0.15
N PHE A 119 -3.36 -3.36 0.88
CA PHE A 119 -3.82 -4.74 0.77
C PHE A 119 -5.28 -4.82 0.27
N PHE A 120 -6.19 -3.98 0.77
CA PHE A 120 -7.56 -3.91 0.24
C PHE A 120 -7.54 -3.57 -1.26
N GLY A 121 -6.87 -2.49 -1.63
CA GLY A 121 -6.80 -2.02 -3.01
C GLY A 121 -6.26 -3.09 -3.95
N PHE A 122 -5.18 -3.75 -3.53
CA PHE A 122 -4.56 -4.85 -4.25
C PHE A 122 -5.51 -6.02 -4.46
N LEU A 123 -6.19 -6.51 -3.42
CA LEU A 123 -7.15 -7.61 -3.57
C LEU A 123 -8.28 -7.25 -4.52
N SER A 124 -8.77 -6.02 -4.46
CA SER A 124 -9.83 -5.55 -5.35
C SER A 124 -9.39 -5.54 -6.82
N ALA A 125 -8.12 -5.19 -7.08
CA ALA A 125 -7.54 -5.19 -8.41
C ALA A 125 -7.27 -6.61 -8.94
N LEU A 126 -6.91 -7.53 -8.03
CA LEU A 126 -6.63 -8.93 -8.35
C LEU A 126 -7.89 -9.71 -8.76
N TYR A 127 -9.08 -9.17 -8.50
CA TYR A 127 -10.34 -9.77 -8.94
C TYR A 127 -10.37 -10.01 -10.45
N GLY A 128 -10.74 -11.22 -10.86
CA GLY A 128 -10.71 -11.69 -12.26
C GLY A 128 -9.33 -12.12 -12.77
N ARG A 129 -8.25 -11.92 -11.99
CA ARG A 129 -6.87 -12.33 -12.33
C ARG A 129 -6.26 -13.30 -11.33
N HIS A 130 -6.99 -13.67 -10.28
CA HIS A 130 -6.56 -14.61 -9.25
C HIS A 130 -6.82 -16.08 -9.60
N LEU A 131 -7.40 -16.42 -10.75
CA LEU A 131 -7.84 -17.80 -11.06
C LEU A 131 -6.71 -18.85 -11.02
N GLY A 132 -5.46 -18.42 -11.27
CA GLY A 132 -4.29 -19.30 -11.16
C GLY A 132 -3.69 -19.39 -9.76
N ILE A 133 -4.10 -18.52 -8.84
CA ILE A 133 -3.51 -18.38 -7.50
C ILE A 133 -4.37 -19.17 -6.50
N HIS A 134 -3.79 -20.21 -5.91
CA HIS A 134 -4.44 -21.01 -4.87
C HIS A 134 -4.08 -20.53 -3.47
N LEU A 135 -2.85 -20.03 -3.29
CA LEU A 135 -2.33 -19.52 -2.03
C LEU A 135 -1.79 -18.10 -2.23
N LEU A 136 -2.29 -17.17 -1.44
CA LEU A 136 -1.77 -15.80 -1.39
C LEU A 136 -1.24 -15.53 0.02
N ASN A 137 0.09 -15.46 0.17
CA ASN A 137 0.74 -15.08 1.41
C ASN A 137 1.03 -13.58 1.37
N VAL A 138 0.46 -12.83 2.31
CA VAL A 138 0.63 -11.38 2.40
C VAL A 138 1.30 -11.03 3.71
N THR A 139 2.46 -10.40 3.62
CA THR A 139 3.16 -9.81 4.77
C THR A 139 2.97 -8.31 4.74
N LEU A 140 2.55 -7.74 5.87
CA LEU A 140 2.45 -6.31 6.09
C LEU A 140 3.56 -5.92 7.06
N MET A 141 4.44 -4.99 6.64
CA MET A 141 5.56 -4.55 7.47
C MET A 141 5.46 -3.05 7.72
N ASP A 142 5.52 -2.66 9.00
CA ASP A 142 5.56 -1.27 9.42
C ASP A 142 6.31 -1.13 10.75
N LYS A 143 6.99 -0.01 10.97
CA LYS A 143 7.69 0.26 12.25
C LYS A 143 6.74 0.59 13.39
N LYS A 144 5.45 0.80 13.13
CA LYS A 144 4.43 1.12 14.14
C LYS A 144 3.51 -0.08 14.38
N ARG A 145 3.79 -0.84 15.45
CA ARG A 145 2.99 -2.00 15.85
C ARG A 145 1.51 -1.70 16.07
N GLY A 146 1.16 -0.47 16.46
CA GLY A 146 -0.24 -0.06 16.62
C GLY A 146 -1.15 -0.38 15.42
N TRP A 147 -0.60 -0.45 14.21
CA TRP A 147 -1.37 -0.80 13.02
C TRP A 147 -1.89 -2.24 12.99
N GLU A 148 -1.24 -3.19 13.66
CA GLU A 148 -1.60 -4.61 13.64
C GLU A 148 -3.07 -4.84 14.04
N SER A 149 -3.52 -4.14 15.09
CA SER A 149 -4.92 -4.21 15.56
C SER A 149 -5.93 -3.67 14.55
N VAL A 150 -5.57 -2.61 13.81
CA VAL A 150 -6.40 -2.03 12.76
C VAL A 150 -6.44 -2.95 11.53
N PHE A 151 -5.29 -3.49 11.14
CA PHE A 151 -5.20 -4.46 10.06
C PHE A 151 -6.03 -5.71 10.36
N THR A 152 -5.99 -6.21 11.60
CA THR A 152 -6.83 -7.32 12.06
C THR A 152 -8.33 -6.99 11.89
N ALA A 153 -8.75 -5.78 12.23
CA ALA A 153 -10.12 -5.33 12.02
C ALA A 153 -10.50 -5.26 10.52
N ILE A 154 -9.58 -4.80 9.65
CA ILE A 154 -9.76 -4.78 8.20
C ILE A 154 -9.95 -6.22 7.67
N LYS A 155 -9.04 -7.13 8.03
CA LYS A 155 -9.11 -8.55 7.63
C LYS A 155 -10.43 -9.19 8.03
N ASN A 156 -10.83 -9.05 9.29
CA ASN A 156 -12.04 -9.67 9.82
C ASN A 156 -13.31 -9.11 9.15
N ARG A 157 -13.30 -7.82 8.78
CA ARG A 157 -14.42 -7.22 8.03
C ARG A 157 -14.45 -7.66 6.59
N LEU A 158 -13.30 -7.77 5.92
CA LEU A 158 -13.21 -8.26 4.54
C LEU A 158 -13.72 -9.70 4.43
N SER A 159 -13.34 -10.58 5.36
CA SER A 159 -13.86 -11.96 5.38
C SER A 159 -15.35 -12.03 5.71
N GLY A 160 -15.87 -11.09 6.51
CA GLY A 160 -17.30 -10.99 6.85
C GLY A 160 -18.17 -10.27 5.81
N PHE A 161 -17.59 -9.61 4.80
CA PHE A 161 -18.31 -8.78 3.83
C PHE A 161 -19.06 -9.59 2.76
N GLY A 162 -18.76 -10.90 2.64
CA GLY A 162 -19.30 -11.78 1.60
C GLY A 162 -19.01 -11.28 0.18
N ASP A 163 -19.83 -11.65 -0.80
CA ASP A 163 -19.54 -11.38 -2.23
C ASP A 163 -19.84 -9.95 -2.69
N ARG A 164 -19.96 -8.98 -1.77
CA ARG A 164 -20.37 -7.61 -2.06
C ARG A 164 -19.26 -6.76 -2.67
N ALA A 165 -18.01 -6.96 -2.26
CA ALA A 165 -16.84 -6.24 -2.76
C ALA A 165 -15.89 -7.19 -3.49
N ARG A 166 -15.12 -6.67 -4.46
CA ARG A 166 -14.15 -7.48 -5.22
C ARG A 166 -13.12 -8.13 -4.31
N ALA A 167 -12.56 -7.38 -3.37
CA ALA A 167 -11.60 -7.91 -2.40
C ALA A 167 -12.16 -9.10 -1.59
N ALA A 168 -13.43 -9.04 -1.22
CA ALA A 168 -14.07 -10.08 -0.44
C ALA A 168 -14.31 -11.37 -1.26
N ARG A 169 -14.59 -11.25 -2.56
CA ARG A 169 -14.64 -12.40 -3.49
C ARG A 169 -13.26 -13.04 -3.68
N VAL A 170 -12.19 -12.25 -3.77
CA VAL A 170 -10.84 -12.83 -3.81
C VAL A 170 -10.55 -13.61 -2.51
N TYR A 171 -11.05 -13.12 -1.37
CA TYR A 171 -10.97 -13.82 -0.09
C TYR A 171 -11.71 -15.16 -0.04
N SER A 172 -12.82 -15.31 -0.77
CA SER A 172 -13.55 -16.59 -0.87
C SER A 172 -12.86 -17.56 -1.81
N ASP A 173 -12.27 -17.05 -2.88
CA ASP A 173 -11.77 -17.88 -3.99
C ASP A 173 -10.33 -18.35 -3.78
N VAL A 174 -9.54 -17.61 -2.97
CA VAL A 174 -8.12 -17.86 -2.73
C VAL A 174 -7.87 -18.11 -1.25
N LYS A 175 -6.99 -19.07 -0.92
CA LYS A 175 -6.50 -19.21 0.46
C LYS A 175 -5.55 -18.05 0.77
N ILE A 176 -6.04 -17.03 1.47
CA ILE A 176 -5.23 -15.87 1.87
C ILE A 176 -4.65 -16.10 3.28
N GLN A 177 -3.32 -16.05 3.40
CA GLN A 177 -2.61 -16.02 4.67
C GLN A 177 -2.01 -14.65 4.86
N THR A 178 -2.17 -14.07 6.05
CA THR A 178 -1.69 -12.72 6.35
C THR A 178 -0.82 -12.72 7.60
N SER A 179 0.30 -12.00 7.57
CA SER A 179 1.11 -11.69 8.74
C SER A 179 1.34 -10.18 8.84
N PHE A 180 1.46 -9.68 10.06
CA PHE A 180 1.92 -8.33 10.35
C PHE A 180 3.27 -8.44 11.05
N VAL A 181 4.26 -7.68 10.59
CA VAL A 181 5.63 -7.69 11.13
C VAL A 181 5.99 -6.26 11.51
N GLU A 182 6.37 -6.07 12.77
CA GLU A 182 6.98 -4.81 13.20
C GLU A 182 8.41 -4.75 12.65
N GLY A 183 8.68 -3.80 11.77
CA GLY A 183 9.96 -3.73 11.08
C GLY A 183 10.25 -2.35 10.51
N ASN A 184 11.50 -1.91 10.66
CA ASN A 184 11.99 -0.67 10.09
C ASN A 184 12.72 -0.94 8.77
N ILE A 185 12.22 -0.38 7.67
CA ILE A 185 12.84 -0.51 6.34
C ILE A 185 14.26 0.07 6.29
N CYS A 186 14.60 1.01 7.18
CA CYS A 186 15.96 1.53 7.29
C CYS A 186 16.96 0.49 7.83
N GLU A 187 16.48 -0.61 8.40
CA GLU A 187 17.29 -1.61 9.09
C GLU A 187 17.45 -2.91 8.29
N ILE A 188 17.06 -2.94 7.01
CA ILE A 188 17.14 -4.15 6.16
C ILE A 188 18.50 -4.83 6.27
N GLU A 189 19.61 -4.09 6.12
CA GLU A 189 20.97 -4.65 6.15
C GLU A 189 21.38 -5.23 7.52
N ARG A 190 20.75 -4.75 8.61
CA ARG A 190 21.12 -5.09 10.00
C ARG A 190 20.18 -6.11 10.61
N ASN A 191 19.02 -6.32 9.99
CA ASN A 191 17.98 -7.19 10.49
C ASN A 191 17.82 -8.40 9.56
N VAL A 192 18.36 -9.53 10.01
CA VAL A 192 18.33 -10.81 9.28
C VAL A 192 16.90 -11.29 9.03
N GLU A 193 15.99 -11.07 9.97
CA GLU A 193 14.58 -11.48 9.81
C GLU A 193 13.89 -10.69 8.70
N ILE A 194 14.06 -9.36 8.69
CA ILE A 194 13.54 -8.49 7.61
C ILE A 194 14.11 -8.90 6.26
N THR A 195 15.42 -9.16 6.20
CA THR A 195 16.09 -9.62 4.97
C THR A 195 15.51 -10.96 4.48
N GLU A 196 15.29 -11.92 5.38
CA GLU A 196 14.73 -13.23 5.04
C GLU A 196 13.27 -13.14 4.57
N ILE A 197 12.49 -12.22 5.13
CA ILE A 197 11.14 -11.92 4.63
C ILE A 197 11.23 -11.41 3.19
N ILE A 198 12.03 -10.38 2.93
CA ILE A 198 12.19 -9.74 1.60
C ILE A 198 12.64 -10.78 0.56
N ARG A 199 13.60 -11.64 0.90
CA ARG A 199 14.12 -12.70 0.00
C ARG A 199 13.07 -13.66 -0.52
N ARG A 200 11.94 -13.82 0.16
CA ARG A 200 10.90 -14.79 -0.21
C ARG A 200 9.82 -14.19 -1.10
N MET A 201 9.75 -12.86 -1.19
CA MET A 201 8.64 -12.14 -1.82
C MET A 201 8.72 -12.16 -3.35
N ASP A 202 7.57 -12.34 -3.99
CA ASP A 202 7.39 -12.24 -5.44
C ASP A 202 7.08 -10.81 -5.86
N LEU A 203 6.30 -10.11 -5.04
CA LEU A 203 5.88 -8.73 -5.26
C LEU A 203 6.02 -7.92 -3.97
N ILE A 204 6.72 -6.80 -4.06
CA ILE A 204 6.94 -5.88 -2.95
C ILE A 204 6.34 -4.52 -3.30
N PHE A 205 5.53 -3.98 -2.42
CA PHE A 205 4.91 -2.68 -2.55
C PHE A 205 5.58 -1.64 -1.67
N MET A 206 5.85 -0.48 -2.24
CA MET A 206 6.16 0.77 -1.54
C MET A 206 5.16 1.82 -1.97
N VAL A 207 4.16 2.10 -1.13
CA VAL A 207 3.06 3.02 -1.44
C VAL A 207 3.14 4.21 -0.50
N LYS A 208 3.33 5.43 -1.07
CA LYS A 208 3.36 6.68 -0.29
C LYS A 208 4.32 6.69 0.90
N ILE A 209 5.38 5.91 0.86
CA ILE A 209 6.36 5.77 1.94
C ILE A 209 7.59 6.66 1.72
N MET A 210 7.96 6.95 0.47
CA MET A 210 9.19 7.65 0.12
C MET A 210 9.34 9.04 0.73
N PRO A 211 8.28 9.87 0.88
CA PRO A 211 8.39 11.15 1.59
C PRO A 211 8.76 11.01 3.07
N TYR A 212 8.48 9.86 3.68
CA TYR A 212 8.72 9.60 5.10
C TYR A 212 10.07 8.93 5.39
N LEU A 213 10.84 8.58 4.36
CA LEU A 213 12.20 8.06 4.51
C LEU A 213 13.21 9.20 4.69
N PRO A 214 14.27 9.02 5.51
CA PRO A 214 15.33 10.02 5.65
C PRO A 214 16.01 10.27 4.30
N VAL A 215 16.07 11.54 3.86
CA VAL A 215 16.55 11.93 2.51
C VAL A 215 17.94 11.34 2.22
N ASP A 216 18.86 11.44 3.18
CA ASP A 216 20.25 11.02 3.04
C ASP A 216 20.41 9.49 3.02
N GLU A 217 19.40 8.74 3.47
CA GLU A 217 19.42 7.28 3.54
C GLU A 217 18.60 6.61 2.42
N LYS A 218 17.75 7.36 1.69
CA LYS A 218 16.83 6.78 0.68
C LYS A 218 17.55 5.89 -0.31
N GLU A 219 18.69 6.34 -0.86
CA GLU A 219 19.45 5.57 -1.82
C GLU A 219 19.94 4.24 -1.23
N THR A 220 20.55 4.29 -0.04
CA THR A 220 21.06 3.11 0.67
C THR A 220 19.94 2.12 0.97
N ILE A 221 18.80 2.61 1.48
CA ILE A 221 17.62 1.79 1.78
C ILE A 221 17.13 1.06 0.53
N LEU A 222 17.01 1.77 -0.59
CA LEU A 222 16.54 1.21 -1.86
C LEU A 222 17.52 0.19 -2.44
N ARG A 223 18.83 0.44 -2.34
CA ARG A 223 19.86 -0.52 -2.75
C ARG A 223 19.83 -1.78 -1.89
N ASN A 224 19.68 -1.63 -0.57
CA ASN A 224 19.60 -2.74 0.37
C ASN A 224 18.34 -3.59 0.18
N LEU A 225 17.20 -2.94 -0.12
CA LEU A 225 15.98 -3.63 -0.51
C LEU A 225 16.19 -4.43 -1.80
N ALA A 226 16.71 -3.79 -2.84
CA ALA A 226 16.93 -4.41 -4.15
C ALA A 226 17.91 -5.59 -4.11
N SER A 227 19.00 -5.46 -3.34
CA SER A 227 19.99 -6.53 -3.19
C SER A 227 19.46 -7.72 -2.40
N SER A 228 18.48 -7.50 -1.52
CA SER A 228 17.85 -8.53 -0.70
C SER A 228 16.70 -9.26 -1.41
N MET A 229 16.17 -8.72 -2.51
CA MET A 229 15.10 -9.38 -3.27
C MET A 229 15.62 -10.60 -4.03
N LYS A 230 14.79 -11.64 -4.14
CA LYS A 230 15.07 -12.77 -5.03
C LYS A 230 15.01 -12.36 -6.50
N ILE A 231 15.74 -13.09 -7.33
CA ILE A 231 15.71 -12.94 -8.79
C ILE A 231 14.26 -13.13 -9.29
N GLY A 232 13.84 -12.27 -10.21
CA GLY A 232 12.50 -12.25 -10.79
C GLY A 232 11.42 -11.59 -9.93
N ALA A 233 11.73 -11.21 -8.68
CA ALA A 233 10.80 -10.46 -7.84
C ALA A 233 10.56 -9.05 -8.38
N ILE A 234 9.38 -8.51 -8.09
CA ILE A 234 8.92 -7.22 -8.60
C ILE A 234 8.82 -6.22 -7.45
N LEU A 235 9.43 -5.06 -7.59
CA LEU A 235 9.23 -3.91 -6.71
C LEU A 235 8.29 -2.92 -7.39
N ALA A 236 7.11 -2.73 -6.80
CA ALA A 236 6.12 -1.74 -7.20
C ALA A 236 6.20 -0.51 -6.29
N VAL A 237 6.69 0.60 -6.85
CA VAL A 237 6.74 1.89 -6.16
C VAL A 237 5.62 2.77 -6.68
N ILE A 238 4.66 3.10 -5.82
CA ILE A 238 3.49 3.93 -6.12
C ILE A 238 3.57 5.17 -5.22
N ASP A 239 4.24 6.22 -5.71
CA ASP A 239 4.56 7.36 -4.86
C ASP A 239 4.64 8.69 -5.63
N CYS A 240 4.56 9.81 -4.92
CA CYS A 240 5.02 11.11 -5.43
C CYS A 240 6.07 11.57 -4.43
N PRO A 241 7.32 11.09 -4.54
CA PRO A 241 8.26 11.35 -3.48
C PRO A 241 8.63 12.82 -3.48
N ILE A 242 8.91 13.27 -2.27
CA ILE A 242 9.45 14.58 -2.01
C ILE A 242 10.81 14.34 -1.36
N PRO A 243 11.91 14.89 -1.91
CA PRO A 243 11.99 15.70 -3.13
C PRO A 243 11.82 14.84 -4.42
N PHE A 244 11.28 15.43 -5.49
CA PHE A 244 10.94 14.73 -6.75
C PHE A 244 12.17 14.11 -7.42
N GLU A 245 13.33 14.74 -7.23
CA GLU A 245 14.65 14.34 -7.73
C GLU A 245 15.03 12.94 -7.27
N CYS A 246 14.60 12.53 -6.07
CA CYS A 246 14.81 11.16 -5.59
C CYS A 246 14.03 10.14 -6.43
N PHE A 247 12.84 10.49 -6.94
CA PHE A 247 12.10 9.60 -7.84
C PHE A 247 12.72 9.52 -9.22
N SER A 248 13.10 10.67 -9.79
CA SER A 248 13.63 10.73 -11.14
C SER A 248 14.91 9.89 -11.22
N ASN A 249 15.72 9.92 -10.17
CA ASN A 249 16.98 9.17 -10.09
C ASN A 249 16.81 7.69 -9.70
N LEU A 250 15.61 7.25 -9.31
CA LEU A 250 15.37 5.88 -8.83
C LEU A 250 15.81 4.82 -9.86
N GLU A 251 15.55 5.07 -11.14
CA GLU A 251 15.96 4.16 -12.21
C GLU A 251 17.48 4.04 -12.30
N SER A 252 18.21 5.14 -12.16
CA SER A 252 19.68 5.14 -12.16
C SER A 252 20.25 4.36 -10.97
N ILE A 253 19.70 4.60 -9.77
CA ILE A 253 20.12 3.93 -8.53
C ILE A 253 19.91 2.42 -8.63
N LEU A 254 18.76 2.02 -9.17
CA LEU A 254 18.33 0.63 -9.22
C LEU A 254 18.82 -0.11 -10.47
N ARG A 255 19.26 0.58 -11.53
CA ARG A 255 19.76 -0.03 -12.78
C ARG A 255 20.72 -1.22 -12.61
N PRO A 256 21.66 -1.23 -11.64
CA PRO A 256 22.54 -2.39 -11.44
C PRO A 256 21.82 -3.68 -11.05
N PHE A 257 20.58 -3.58 -10.54
CA PHE A 257 19.81 -4.69 -9.99
C PHE A 257 18.62 -5.10 -10.87
N TYR A 258 18.15 -4.27 -11.80
CA TYR A 258 16.87 -4.51 -12.50
C TYR A 258 16.96 -4.37 -14.02
N THR A 259 16.22 -5.22 -14.76
CA THR A 259 15.87 -4.97 -16.16
C THR A 259 14.60 -4.13 -16.21
N CYS A 260 14.62 -3.06 -17.02
CA CYS A 260 13.44 -2.23 -17.27
C CYS A 260 12.60 -2.88 -18.38
N GLU A 261 11.79 -3.88 -18.04
CA GLU A 261 10.78 -4.43 -18.96
C GLU A 261 9.39 -3.75 -18.80
N CYS A 262 9.26 -2.79 -17.87
CA CYS A 262 8.00 -2.12 -17.59
C CYS A 262 8.12 -0.61 -17.81
N ASN A 263 7.31 -0.09 -18.72
CA ASN A 263 7.17 1.33 -18.99
C ASN A 263 6.79 2.08 -17.70
N ASN A 264 7.45 3.21 -17.45
CA ASN A 264 7.00 4.20 -16.47
C ASN A 264 5.52 4.48 -16.72
N VAL A 265 4.64 4.11 -15.80
CA VAL A 265 3.22 4.43 -15.93
C VAL A 265 2.99 5.70 -15.12
N TYR A 266 3.02 6.83 -15.81
CA TYR A 266 2.69 8.12 -15.22
C TYR A 266 1.18 8.25 -15.02
N TYR A 267 0.76 8.68 -13.83
CA TYR A 267 -0.65 8.85 -13.49
C TYR A 267 -0.97 10.12 -12.70
N PRO A 268 -1.56 11.14 -13.36
CA PRO A 268 -2.22 12.22 -12.65
C PRO A 268 -3.58 11.71 -12.17
N PHE A 269 -3.68 11.35 -10.89
CA PHE A 269 -4.95 11.03 -10.27
C PHE A 269 -5.59 12.26 -9.62
N ASN A 270 -6.70 12.72 -10.21
CA ASN A 270 -7.63 13.67 -9.62
C ASN A 270 -8.91 12.90 -9.27
N SER A 271 -9.04 12.39 -8.05
CA SER A 271 -10.36 12.03 -7.55
C SER A 271 -11.10 13.25 -7.07
N GLU A 272 -12.33 13.38 -7.54
CA GLU A 272 -13.39 14.03 -6.79
C GLU A 272 -13.89 13.01 -5.76
N PHE A 273 -13.15 12.85 -4.67
CA PHE A 273 -13.74 12.19 -3.50
C PHE A 273 -14.69 13.22 -2.89
N ASP A 274 -15.98 12.92 -2.78
CA ASP A 274 -17.02 13.69 -2.05
C ASP A 274 -16.74 13.79 -0.53
N CYS A 275 -15.48 13.67 -0.13
CA CYS A 275 -14.95 14.02 1.16
C CYS A 275 -14.14 15.31 0.96
N PRO A 276 -14.64 16.49 1.39
CA PRO A 276 -14.05 17.81 1.08
C PRO A 276 -12.61 18.04 1.58
N HIS A 277 -12.00 17.04 2.23
CA HIS A 277 -10.62 17.06 2.73
C HIS A 277 -9.65 16.13 1.96
N ILE A 278 -10.14 15.35 0.99
CA ILE A 278 -9.30 14.47 0.15
C ILE A 278 -9.44 14.92 -1.30
N CYS A 279 -8.89 16.08 -1.64
CA CYS A 279 -9.18 16.65 -2.95
C CYS A 279 -8.38 16.02 -4.10
N LYS A 280 -7.22 15.37 -3.85
CA LYS A 280 -6.34 14.74 -4.87
C LYS A 280 -5.36 13.72 -4.25
N CYS A 281 -5.09 12.59 -4.92
CA CYS A 281 -4.05 11.62 -4.54
C CYS A 281 -3.21 11.14 -5.75
N SER A 282 -2.39 12.01 -6.35
CA SER A 282 -1.53 11.62 -7.48
C SER A 282 -0.45 10.63 -7.08
N ALA A 283 0.03 9.77 -7.99
CA ALA A 283 1.24 8.97 -7.80
C ALA A 283 1.94 8.70 -9.14
N ASP A 284 3.26 8.73 -9.12
CA ASP A 284 4.08 8.15 -10.16
C ASP A 284 4.30 6.66 -9.85
N VAL A 285 4.17 5.82 -10.87
CA VAL A 285 4.28 4.35 -10.71
C VAL A 285 5.51 3.84 -11.44
N LYS A 286 6.36 3.14 -10.69
CA LYS A 286 7.52 2.43 -11.22
C LYS A 286 7.50 0.98 -10.80
N LEU A 287 7.73 0.10 -11.77
CA LEU A 287 7.83 -1.35 -11.58
C LEU A 287 9.25 -1.77 -11.94
N PHE A 288 9.92 -2.45 -11.01
CA PHE A 288 11.28 -2.94 -11.22
C PHE A 288 11.31 -4.46 -11.07
N VAL A 289 11.88 -5.18 -12.06
CA VAL A 289 12.02 -6.66 -12.04
C VAL A 289 13.46 -7.07 -11.75
N ARG A 290 13.69 -7.76 -10.62
CA ARG A 290 15.04 -8.09 -10.15
C ARG A 290 15.71 -9.06 -11.14
N MET A 291 16.90 -8.70 -11.63
CA MET A 291 17.74 -9.58 -12.47
C MET A 291 18.43 -10.67 -11.68
#